data_AF-A0A9D9RR70-F1
#
_entry.id   AF-A0A9D9RR70-F1
#
_cell.length_a   1.000
_cell.length_b   1.000
_cell.length_c   1.000
_cell.angle_alpha   90.00
_cell.angle_beta   90.00
_cell.angle_gamma   90.00
#
_symmetry.space_group_name_H-M   'P 1'
#
loop_
_entity.id
_entity.type
_entity.pdbx_description
1 polymer ?
#
loop_
_entity_poly.entity_id
_entity_poly.type
_entity_poly.pdbx_seq_one_letter_code
_entity_poly.pdbx_strand_id
1 'polypeptide(L)'
;MDKKRGESLIESLLSIFFVTTIIIPTSNILTKMTNVNYKVNNEKEKQIGKRNLLEKLKSISYAEIEKLEGTQTIDSMDVAVIRQEFYYQKYEKGVVIKKYIFKIVVDGIEDYYIPSYEDKNSGVLLIEFLVSIFIFTIIVMFMLSFLSKIKNIEESRARDHKLYENYYYTVDKLVEEIINRDSIVDIKINQIIYLKDGVYYRVSYENGTLYMANSTTLTDFGRQNRIGDYENVRFIKNAKQLEIHIKNEKFQEKIRVISLR
;
A
#
# COMPACT_ATOMS: atom_id res chain seq x y z
N MET A 1 -20.27 2.62 12.25
CA MET A 1 -18.86 2.96 11.99
C MET A 1 -18.88 4.04 10.92
N ASP A 2 -18.81 5.30 11.33
CA ASP A 2 -18.98 6.44 10.42
C ASP A 2 -17.74 6.57 9.53
N LYS A 3 -17.86 6.18 8.25
CA LYS A 3 -16.88 6.50 7.21
C LYS A 3 -16.85 8.02 7.08
N LYS A 4 -15.73 8.67 7.44
CA LYS A 4 -15.61 10.12 7.36
C LYS A 4 -15.82 10.54 5.90
N ARG A 5 -16.80 11.42 5.63
CA ARG A 5 -17.20 11.85 4.28
C ARG A 5 -16.03 12.25 3.35
N GLY A 6 -14.90 12.69 3.91
CA GLY A 6 -13.68 13.04 3.16
C GLY A 6 -12.94 11.84 2.53
N GLU A 7 -12.97 10.66 3.13
CA GLU A 7 -12.29 9.47 2.58
C GLU A 7 -12.99 8.95 1.31
N SER A 8 -14.33 8.99 1.28
CA SER A 8 -15.14 8.63 0.11
C SER A 8 -14.94 9.59 -1.08
N LEU A 9 -14.63 10.86 -0.81
CA LEU A 9 -14.33 11.86 -1.84
C LEU A 9 -12.97 11.61 -2.47
N ILE A 10 -11.95 11.31 -1.65
CA ILE A 10 -10.61 10.98 -2.14
C ILE A 10 -10.64 9.70 -2.98
N GLU A 11 -11.37 8.67 -2.54
CA GLU A 11 -11.56 7.43 -3.30
C GLU A 11 -12.23 7.69 -4.66
N SER A 12 -13.29 8.52 -4.69
CA SER A 12 -13.97 8.90 -5.93
C SER A 12 -13.08 9.71 -6.88
N LEU A 13 -12.27 10.61 -6.32
CA LEU A 13 -11.32 11.42 -7.09
C LEU A 13 -10.23 10.55 -7.71
N LEU A 14 -9.74 9.57 -6.97
CA LEU A 14 -8.75 8.60 -7.44
C LEU A 14 -9.32 7.75 -8.57
N SER A 15 -10.56 7.27 -8.44
CA SER A 15 -11.24 6.50 -9.49
C SER A 15 -11.43 7.31 -10.77
N ILE A 16 -11.84 8.58 -10.65
CA ILE A 16 -11.96 9.49 -11.81
C ILE A 16 -10.59 9.74 -12.46
N PHE A 17 -9.54 9.92 -11.65
CA PHE A 17 -8.17 10.09 -12.15
C PHE A 17 -7.68 8.85 -12.93
N PHE A 18 -7.94 7.65 -12.44
CA PHE A 18 -7.59 6.40 -13.13
C PHE A 18 -8.38 6.19 -14.42
N VAL A 19 -9.69 6.48 -14.42
CA VAL A 19 -10.53 6.40 -15.64
C VAL A 19 -10.03 7.37 -16.71
N THR A 20 -9.71 8.60 -16.32
CA THR A 20 -9.28 9.65 -17.26
C THR A 20 -7.85 9.45 -17.77
N THR A 21 -6.94 8.99 -16.92
CA THR A 21 -5.50 8.88 -17.27
C THR A 21 -5.17 7.57 -17.98
N ILE A 22 -5.90 6.48 -17.68
CA ILE A 22 -5.59 5.15 -18.24
C ILE A 22 -6.59 4.74 -19.31
N ILE A 23 -7.89 4.82 -19.04
CA ILE A 23 -8.93 4.24 -19.91
C ILE A 23 -9.14 5.10 -21.17
N ILE A 24 -9.16 6.43 -21.04
CA ILE A 24 -9.38 7.32 -22.19
C ILE A 24 -8.23 7.25 -23.22
N PRO A 25 -6.94 7.31 -22.82
CA PRO A 25 -5.84 7.20 -23.77
C PRO A 25 -5.75 5.82 -24.42
N THR A 26 -5.96 4.73 -23.66
CA THR A 26 -5.96 3.38 -24.23
C THR A 26 -7.10 3.16 -25.22
N SER A 27 -8.30 3.68 -24.93
CA SER A 27 -9.42 3.66 -25.87
C SER A 27 -9.07 4.41 -27.17
N ASN A 28 -8.53 5.62 -27.07
CA ASN A 28 -8.14 6.42 -28.23
C ASN A 28 -7.02 5.79 -29.06
N ILE A 29 -6.05 5.14 -28.41
CA ILE A 29 -4.98 4.38 -29.11
C ILE A 29 -5.58 3.20 -29.85
N LEU A 30 -6.50 2.45 -29.21
CA LEU A 30 -7.19 1.32 -29.83
C LEU A 30 -7.99 1.77 -31.06
N THR A 31 -8.75 2.88 -30.96
CA THR A 31 -9.49 3.43 -32.11
C THR A 31 -8.58 3.94 -33.22
N LYS A 32 -7.41 4.50 -32.88
CA LYS A 32 -6.41 4.89 -33.90
C LYS A 32 -5.78 3.67 -34.57
N MET A 33 -5.48 2.62 -33.83
CA MET A 33 -4.98 1.36 -34.40
C MET A 33 -5.99 0.73 -35.36
N THR A 34 -7.29 0.79 -35.06
CA THR A 34 -8.34 0.27 -35.95
C THR A 34 -8.54 1.14 -37.20
N ASN A 35 -8.32 2.46 -37.12
CA ASN A 35 -8.55 3.38 -38.24
C ASN A 35 -7.40 3.50 -39.25
N VAL A 36 -6.17 3.05 -38.92
CA VAL A 36 -4.97 3.25 -39.76
C VAL A 36 -4.85 2.26 -40.94
N ASN A 37 -5.81 1.35 -41.16
CA ASN A 37 -5.64 0.27 -42.15
C ASN A 37 -6.64 0.22 -43.32
N TYR A 38 -7.14 1.36 -43.80
CA TYR A 38 -7.96 1.43 -45.02
C TYR A 38 -7.17 1.87 -46.26
N LYS A 39 -6.20 1.05 -46.66
CA LYS A 39 -5.72 0.97 -48.06
C LYS A 39 -4.98 -0.35 -48.32
N VAL A 40 -5.54 -1.46 -47.83
CA VAL A 40 -4.99 -2.78 -48.09
C VAL A 40 -5.57 -3.26 -49.43
N ASN A 41 -4.68 -3.48 -50.39
CA ASN A 41 -4.94 -4.02 -51.73
C ASN A 41 -6.01 -5.13 -51.71
N ASN A 42 -7.05 -5.07 -52.55
CA ASN A 42 -8.20 -6.00 -52.56
C ASN A 42 -7.77 -7.49 -52.59
N GLU A 43 -6.64 -7.82 -53.20
CA GLU A 43 -6.08 -9.18 -53.19
C GLU A 43 -5.59 -9.63 -51.80
N LYS A 44 -4.98 -8.71 -51.05
CA LYS A 44 -4.56 -8.96 -49.66
C LYS A 44 -5.78 -9.08 -48.75
N GLU A 45 -6.83 -8.28 -48.96
CA GLU A 45 -8.09 -8.43 -48.23
C GLU A 45 -8.75 -9.78 -48.52
N LYS A 46 -8.78 -10.23 -49.77
CA LYS A 46 -9.28 -11.57 -50.13
C LYS A 46 -8.45 -12.68 -49.47
N GLN A 47 -7.12 -12.56 -49.46
CA GLN A 47 -6.24 -13.53 -48.78
C GLN A 47 -6.43 -13.53 -47.25
N ILE A 48 -6.61 -12.37 -46.64
CA ILE A 48 -6.94 -12.24 -45.21
C ILE A 48 -8.29 -12.88 -44.92
N GLY A 49 -9.30 -12.64 -45.77
CA GLY A 49 -10.62 -13.26 -45.65
C GLY A 49 -10.55 -14.80 -45.65
N LYS A 50 -9.80 -15.38 -46.60
CA LYS A 50 -9.60 -16.84 -46.67
C LYS A 50 -8.94 -17.39 -45.40
N ARG A 51 -7.86 -16.74 -44.92
CA ARG A 51 -7.15 -17.16 -43.70
C ARG A 51 -8.00 -16.98 -42.44
N ASN A 52 -8.77 -15.91 -42.34
CA ASN A 52 -9.67 -15.66 -41.21
C ASN A 52 -10.78 -16.70 -41.16
N LEU A 53 -11.37 -17.05 -42.31
CA LEU A 53 -12.39 -18.10 -42.39
C LEU A 53 -11.79 -19.46 -42.00
N LEU A 54 -10.59 -19.77 -42.50
CA LEU A 54 -9.85 -20.98 -42.13
C LEU A 54 -9.59 -21.07 -40.61
N GLU A 55 -9.09 -20.00 -39.99
CA GLU A 55 -8.85 -19.95 -38.54
C GLU A 55 -10.17 -20.03 -37.74
N LYS A 56 -11.24 -19.39 -38.22
CA LYS A 56 -12.57 -19.52 -37.65
C LYS A 56 -13.04 -20.98 -37.65
N LEU A 57 -12.91 -21.68 -38.78
CA LEU A 57 -13.25 -23.11 -38.90
C LEU A 57 -12.35 -24.02 -38.04
N LYS A 58 -11.11 -23.61 -37.75
CA LYS A 58 -10.22 -24.33 -36.81
C LYS A 58 -10.61 -24.10 -35.34
N SER A 59 -11.33 -23.02 -35.05
CA SER A 59 -11.72 -22.64 -33.68
C SER A 59 -13.06 -23.23 -33.21
N ILE A 60 -13.89 -23.74 -34.13
CA ILE A 60 -15.20 -24.32 -33.79
C ILE A 60 -15.05 -25.69 -33.11
N SER A 61 -16.13 -26.14 -32.48
CA SER A 61 -16.14 -27.43 -31.79
C SER A 61 -16.05 -28.61 -32.77
N TYR A 62 -15.61 -29.77 -32.27
CA TYR A 62 -15.49 -30.98 -33.09
C TYR A 62 -16.85 -31.39 -33.71
N ALA A 63 -17.94 -31.29 -32.93
CA ALA A 63 -19.27 -31.63 -33.40
C ALA A 63 -19.79 -30.66 -34.48
N GLU A 64 -19.29 -29.43 -34.51
CA GLU A 64 -19.63 -28.44 -35.54
C GLU A 64 -18.84 -28.70 -36.82
N ILE A 65 -17.53 -28.94 -36.74
CA ILE A 65 -16.73 -29.20 -37.95
C ILE A 65 -17.13 -30.51 -38.63
N GLU A 66 -17.54 -31.53 -37.87
CA GLU A 66 -18.03 -32.80 -38.42
C GLU A 66 -19.33 -32.61 -39.23
N LYS A 67 -20.21 -31.68 -38.83
CA LYS A 67 -21.42 -31.36 -39.59
C LYS A 67 -21.14 -30.63 -40.90
N LEU A 68 -19.96 -30.02 -41.04
CA LEU A 68 -19.52 -29.30 -42.23
C LEU A 68 -18.76 -30.20 -43.21
N GLU A 69 -18.64 -31.51 -42.92
CA GLU A 69 -18.02 -32.48 -43.82
C GLU A 69 -18.68 -32.46 -45.21
N GLY A 70 -17.86 -32.37 -46.24
CA GLY A 70 -18.29 -32.18 -47.63
C GLY A 70 -17.87 -30.83 -48.19
N THR A 71 -18.44 -30.45 -49.33
CA THR A 71 -18.17 -29.16 -50.00
C THR A 71 -19.37 -28.25 -49.86
N GLN A 72 -19.14 -27.01 -49.44
CA GLN A 72 -20.17 -26.00 -49.23
C GLN A 72 -19.60 -24.59 -49.40
N THR A 73 -20.47 -23.63 -49.68
CA THR A 73 -20.09 -22.21 -49.77
C THR A 73 -20.32 -21.51 -48.43
N ILE A 74 -19.27 -20.94 -47.85
CA ILE A 74 -19.34 -20.14 -46.61
C ILE A 74 -18.74 -18.77 -46.90
N ASP A 75 -19.45 -17.69 -46.56
CA ASP A 75 -19.01 -16.30 -46.77
C ASP A 75 -18.56 -16.03 -48.24
N SER A 76 -19.27 -16.62 -49.21
CA SER A 76 -18.96 -16.56 -50.66
C SER A 76 -17.63 -17.21 -51.07
N MET A 77 -17.08 -18.09 -50.23
CA MET A 77 -15.87 -18.88 -50.51
C MET A 77 -16.23 -20.37 -50.55
N ASP A 78 -15.56 -21.12 -51.43
CA ASP A 78 -15.69 -22.56 -51.52
C ASP A 78 -14.90 -23.21 -50.38
N VAL A 79 -15.62 -23.93 -49.52
CA VAL A 79 -15.06 -24.64 -48.37
C VAL A 79 -15.27 -26.13 -48.54
N ALA A 80 -14.19 -26.90 -48.49
CA ALA A 80 -14.25 -28.36 -48.43
C ALA A 80 -13.67 -28.85 -47.10
N VAL A 81 -14.46 -29.61 -46.34
CA VAL A 81 -14.03 -30.29 -45.12
C VAL A 81 -13.99 -31.79 -45.40
N ILE A 82 -12.79 -32.36 -45.38
CA ILE A 82 -12.54 -33.74 -45.79
C ILE A 82 -12.02 -34.51 -44.58
N ARG A 83 -12.76 -35.54 -44.17
CA ARG A 83 -12.33 -36.46 -43.11
C ARG A 83 -11.07 -37.21 -43.55
N GLN A 84 -10.04 -37.17 -42.72
CA GLN A 84 -8.75 -37.82 -42.93
C GLN A 84 -8.59 -39.00 -41.95
N GLU A 85 -7.35 -39.23 -41.50
CA GLU A 85 -6.99 -40.34 -40.63
C GLU A 85 -7.68 -40.27 -39.25
N PHE A 86 -7.78 -41.45 -38.65
CA PHE A 86 -8.23 -41.63 -37.27
C PHE A 86 -7.25 -40.96 -36.31
N TYR A 87 -7.74 -40.10 -35.41
CA TYR A 87 -6.90 -39.37 -34.47
C TYR A 87 -6.84 -40.09 -33.11
N TYR A 88 -7.99 -40.29 -32.43
CA TYR A 88 -8.05 -41.12 -31.22
C TYR A 88 -9.48 -41.58 -30.90
N GLN A 89 -9.56 -42.60 -30.05
CA GLN A 89 -10.81 -43.11 -29.47
C GLN A 89 -10.84 -42.79 -27.98
N LYS A 90 -11.98 -42.30 -27.48
CA LYS A 90 -12.26 -42.16 -26.06
C LYS A 90 -13.45 -43.03 -25.70
N TYR A 91 -13.34 -43.77 -24.59
CA TYR A 91 -14.44 -44.52 -24.02
C TYR A 91 -15.11 -43.64 -22.96
N GLU A 92 -16.39 -43.33 -23.17
CA GLU A 92 -17.16 -42.54 -22.21
C GLU A 92 -18.54 -43.16 -22.04
N LYS A 93 -18.87 -43.58 -20.80
CA LYS A 93 -20.17 -44.18 -20.43
C LYS A 93 -20.64 -45.32 -21.36
N GLY A 94 -19.72 -46.19 -21.79
CA GLY A 94 -20.03 -47.34 -22.65
C GLY A 94 -20.16 -47.04 -24.14
N VAL A 95 -19.97 -45.78 -24.56
CA VAL A 95 -19.97 -45.36 -25.97
C VAL A 95 -18.54 -45.09 -26.43
N VAL A 96 -18.20 -45.58 -27.63
CA VAL A 96 -16.92 -45.30 -28.29
C VAL A 96 -17.05 -44.03 -29.11
N ILE A 97 -16.40 -42.96 -28.67
CA ILE A 97 -16.33 -41.70 -29.43
C ILE A 97 -15.03 -41.73 -30.24
N LYS A 98 -15.16 -41.80 -31.57
CA LYS A 98 -14.03 -41.72 -32.50
C LYS A 98 -13.91 -40.30 -33.01
N LYS A 99 -12.74 -39.67 -32.83
CA LYS A 99 -12.43 -38.37 -33.43
C LYS A 99 -11.45 -38.53 -34.58
N TYR A 100 -11.69 -37.79 -35.67
CA TYR A 100 -10.87 -37.79 -36.89
C TYR A 100 -10.20 -36.44 -37.10
N ILE A 101 -9.08 -36.42 -37.81
CA ILE A 101 -8.52 -35.17 -38.34
C ILE A 101 -9.37 -34.78 -39.56
N PHE A 102 -9.71 -33.50 -39.69
CA PHE A 102 -10.33 -32.98 -40.91
C PHE A 102 -9.35 -32.08 -41.65
N LYS A 103 -9.20 -32.29 -42.96
CA LYS A 103 -8.55 -31.34 -43.86
C LYS A 103 -9.58 -30.30 -44.27
N ILE A 104 -9.29 -29.03 -44.04
CA ILE A 104 -10.12 -27.89 -44.43
C ILE A 104 -9.46 -27.20 -45.61
N VAL A 105 -10.19 -27.01 -46.70
CA VAL A 105 -9.76 -26.27 -47.88
C VAL A 105 -10.69 -25.07 -48.06
N VAL A 106 -10.14 -23.85 -48.07
CA VAL A 106 -10.88 -22.60 -48.31
C VAL A 106 -10.30 -21.90 -49.54
N ASP A 107 -11.05 -21.87 -50.65
CA ASP A 107 -10.64 -21.25 -51.92
C ASP A 107 -9.17 -21.57 -52.31
N GLY A 108 -8.79 -22.84 -52.18
CA GLY A 108 -7.46 -23.37 -52.51
C GLY A 108 -6.39 -23.27 -51.41
N ILE A 109 -6.68 -22.69 -50.23
CA ILE A 109 -5.79 -22.76 -49.06
C ILE A 109 -6.18 -23.95 -48.21
N GLU A 110 -5.21 -24.80 -47.87
CA GLU A 110 -5.44 -26.03 -47.12
C GLU A 110 -4.83 -25.95 -45.71
N ASP A 111 -5.52 -26.50 -44.72
CA ASP A 111 -4.99 -26.71 -43.37
C ASP A 111 -5.74 -27.87 -42.69
N TYR A 112 -5.32 -28.24 -41.48
CA TYR A 112 -5.86 -29.36 -40.73
C TYR A 112 -6.53 -28.91 -39.44
N TYR A 113 -7.77 -29.37 -39.23
CA TYR A 113 -8.43 -29.39 -37.94
C TYR A 113 -7.97 -30.61 -37.17
N ILE A 114 -7.22 -30.37 -36.10
CA ILE A 114 -6.80 -31.42 -35.15
C ILE A 114 -7.71 -31.29 -33.92
N PRO A 115 -8.48 -32.33 -33.57
CA PRO A 115 -9.33 -32.31 -32.38
C PRO A 115 -8.48 -32.06 -31.13
N SER A 116 -8.86 -31.09 -30.30
CA SER A 116 -8.22 -30.95 -28.98
C SER A 116 -8.71 -32.06 -28.04
N TYR A 117 -7.80 -32.56 -27.18
CA TYR A 117 -8.11 -33.57 -26.17
C TYR A 117 -9.13 -33.06 -25.13
N GLU A 118 -9.13 -31.76 -24.90
CA GLU A 118 -10.04 -31.06 -24.00
C GLU A 118 -11.02 -30.25 -24.84
N ASP A 119 -12.32 -30.53 -24.70
CA ASP A 119 -13.33 -29.61 -25.19
C ASP A 119 -13.09 -28.26 -24.49
N LYS A 120 -12.67 -27.25 -25.25
CA LYS A 120 -12.38 -25.89 -24.74
C LYS A 120 -13.67 -25.28 -24.18
N ASN A 121 -13.96 -25.56 -22.91
CA ASN A 121 -15.07 -24.94 -22.21
C ASN A 121 -14.69 -23.49 -21.89
N SER A 122 -15.17 -22.57 -22.72
CA SER A 122 -14.99 -21.12 -22.57
C SER A 122 -15.38 -20.57 -21.19
N GLY A 123 -16.23 -21.28 -20.44
CA GLY A 123 -16.60 -20.93 -19.06
C GLY A 123 -15.48 -21.09 -18.02
N VAL A 124 -14.49 -21.95 -18.25
CA VAL A 124 -13.39 -22.20 -17.29
C VAL A 124 -12.46 -20.99 -17.21
N LEU A 125 -12.15 -20.37 -18.36
CA LEU A 125 -11.31 -19.16 -18.44
C LEU A 125 -11.89 -17.97 -17.67
N LEU A 126 -13.21 -17.79 -17.71
CA LEU A 126 -13.87 -16.69 -17.00
C LEU A 126 -13.81 -16.89 -15.48
N ILE A 127 -13.96 -18.12 -15.01
CA ILE A 127 -13.87 -18.45 -13.58
C ILE A 127 -12.43 -18.26 -13.09
N GLU A 128 -11.43 -18.71 -13.84
CA GLU A 128 -10.01 -18.51 -13.50
C GLU A 128 -9.65 -17.01 -13.41
N PHE A 129 -10.17 -16.20 -14.34
CA PHE A 129 -9.98 -14.75 -14.32
C PHE A 129 -10.64 -14.10 -13.08
N LEU A 130 -11.87 -14.50 -12.74
CA LEU A 130 -12.57 -14.00 -11.56
C LEU A 130 -11.84 -14.38 -10.26
N VAL A 131 -11.37 -15.62 -10.15
CA VAL A 131 -10.58 -16.09 -9.00
C VAL A 131 -9.27 -15.30 -8.89
N SER A 132 -8.62 -15.03 -10.02
CA SER A 132 -7.37 -14.25 -10.05
C SER A 132 -7.58 -12.81 -9.57
N ILE A 133 -8.64 -12.13 -10.00
CA ILE A 133 -9.00 -10.78 -9.51
C ILE A 133 -9.32 -10.82 -8.02
N PHE A 134 -10.05 -11.84 -7.57
CA PHE A 134 -10.41 -11.98 -6.17
C PHE A 134 -9.17 -12.13 -5.28
N ILE A 135 -8.25 -13.03 -5.65
CA ILE A 135 -6.99 -13.24 -4.93
C ILE A 135 -6.14 -11.95 -4.95
N PHE A 136 -6.03 -11.29 -6.10
CA PHE A 136 -5.30 -10.03 -6.22
C PHE A 136 -5.86 -8.95 -5.28
N THR A 137 -7.19 -8.84 -5.19
CA THR A 137 -7.86 -7.89 -4.30
C THR A 137 -7.51 -8.15 -2.83
N ILE A 138 -7.50 -9.42 -2.41
CA ILE A 138 -7.11 -9.81 -1.05
C ILE A 138 -5.66 -9.40 -0.76
N ILE A 139 -4.74 -9.66 -1.70
CA ILE A 139 -3.32 -9.31 -1.55
C ILE A 139 -3.15 -7.78 -1.43
N VAL A 140 -3.84 -7.00 -2.26
CA VAL A 140 -3.79 -5.53 -2.20
C VAL A 140 -4.33 -5.01 -0.87
N MET A 141 -5.46 -5.53 -0.38
CA MET A 141 -6.00 -5.15 0.93
C MET A 141 -5.01 -5.45 2.07
N PHE A 142 -4.34 -6.61 2.01
CA PHE A 142 -3.32 -6.97 2.97
C PHE A 142 -2.16 -5.97 2.92
N MET A 143 -1.59 -5.72 1.73
CA MET A 143 -0.48 -4.76 1.56
C MET A 143 -0.82 -3.36 2.08
N LEU A 144 -2.03 -2.84 1.82
CA LEU A 144 -2.47 -1.54 2.32
C LEU A 144 -2.54 -1.49 3.86
N SER A 145 -3.00 -2.57 4.49
CA SER A 145 -3.01 -2.70 5.96
C SER A 145 -1.59 -2.66 6.53
N PHE A 146 -0.63 -3.31 5.89
CA PHE A 146 0.79 -3.26 6.30
C PHE A 146 1.39 -1.87 6.16
N LEU A 147 1.17 -1.20 5.03
CA LEU A 147 1.67 0.17 4.82
C LEU A 147 1.10 1.14 5.85
N SER A 148 -0.19 1.03 6.16
CA SER A 148 -0.83 1.84 7.21
C SER A 148 -0.19 1.61 8.59
N LYS A 149 0.08 0.35 8.96
CA LYS A 149 0.77 0.02 10.21
C LYS A 149 2.19 0.59 10.25
N ILE A 150 2.96 0.45 9.17
CA ILE A 150 4.33 0.98 9.08
C ILE A 150 4.33 2.49 9.24
N LYS A 151 3.44 3.19 8.51
CA LYS A 151 3.27 4.65 8.63
C LYS A 151 3.00 5.08 10.07
N ASN A 152 2.05 4.43 10.75
CA ASN A 152 1.72 4.75 12.13
C ASN A 152 2.90 4.52 13.10
N ILE A 153 3.69 3.46 12.89
CA ILE A 153 4.90 3.18 13.68
C ILE A 153 5.94 4.26 13.46
N GLU A 154 6.16 4.69 12.22
CA GLU A 154 7.13 5.72 11.87
C GLU A 154 6.73 7.10 12.44
N GLU A 155 5.46 7.47 12.33
CA GLU A 155 4.92 8.68 12.95
C GLU A 155 5.01 8.65 14.48
N SER A 156 4.84 7.48 15.12
CA SER A 156 5.06 7.33 16.55
C SER A 156 6.53 7.52 16.91
N ARG A 157 7.45 6.87 16.18
CA ARG A 157 8.90 6.98 16.40
C ARG A 157 9.39 8.42 16.24
N ALA A 158 8.93 9.13 15.21
CA ALA A 158 9.28 10.53 14.99
C ALA A 158 8.79 11.43 16.15
N ARG A 159 7.57 11.21 16.65
CA ARG A 159 7.04 11.93 17.82
C ARG A 159 7.84 11.63 19.08
N ASP A 160 8.18 10.37 19.33
CA ASP A 160 8.97 9.96 20.49
C ASP A 160 10.38 10.53 20.44
N HIS A 161 10.99 10.60 19.25
CA HIS A 161 12.29 11.23 19.04
C HIS A 161 12.26 12.74 19.34
N LYS A 162 11.27 13.46 18.80
CA LYS A 162 11.10 14.89 19.09
C LYS A 162 10.83 15.15 20.58
N LEU A 163 10.07 14.28 21.24
CA LEU A 163 9.83 14.34 22.68
C LEU A 163 11.14 14.13 23.46
N TYR A 164 11.97 13.17 23.03
CA TYR A 164 13.29 12.91 23.61
C TYR A 164 14.20 14.13 23.50
N GLU A 165 14.32 14.73 22.32
CA GLU A 165 15.14 15.94 22.13
C GLU A 165 14.68 17.09 23.04
N ASN A 166 13.38 17.36 23.08
CA ASN A 166 12.81 18.39 23.95
C ASN A 166 13.04 18.11 25.44
N TYR A 167 12.92 16.85 25.87
CA TYR A 167 13.18 16.42 27.24
C TYR A 167 14.64 16.68 27.63
N TYR A 168 15.59 16.23 26.81
CA TYR A 168 17.02 16.42 27.08
C TYR A 168 17.39 17.90 27.08
N TYR A 169 16.94 18.65 26.08
CA TYR A 169 17.21 20.08 25.98
C TYR A 169 16.67 20.86 27.19
N THR A 170 15.43 20.60 27.60
CA THR A 170 14.80 21.30 28.73
C THR A 170 15.49 20.98 30.06
N VAL A 171 15.83 19.71 30.28
CA VAL A 171 16.55 19.27 31.48
C VAL A 171 17.97 19.86 31.53
N ASP A 172 18.70 19.79 30.42
CA ASP A 172 20.08 20.30 30.38
C ASP A 172 20.10 21.83 30.53
N LYS A 173 19.11 22.56 29.98
CA LYS A 173 18.94 24.00 30.21
C LYS A 173 18.64 24.34 31.68
N LEU A 174 17.75 23.57 32.32
CA LEU A 174 17.48 23.73 33.76
C LEU A 174 18.74 23.51 34.60
N VAL A 175 19.51 22.47 34.28
CA VAL A 175 20.78 22.16 34.95
C VAL A 175 21.79 23.30 34.74
N GLU A 176 21.90 23.82 33.52
CA GLU A 176 22.77 24.96 33.20
C GLU A 176 22.37 26.23 33.97
N GLU A 177 21.07 26.51 34.10
CA GLU A 177 20.58 27.63 34.91
C GLU A 177 20.95 27.47 36.38
N ILE A 178 20.84 26.26 36.93
CA ILE A 178 21.26 25.97 38.31
C ILE A 178 22.78 26.02 38.44
N ILE A 179 23.56 25.61 37.44
CA ILE A 179 25.03 25.73 37.47
C ILE A 179 25.45 27.19 37.53
N ASN A 180 24.83 28.04 36.71
CA ASN A 180 25.14 29.47 36.56
C ASN A 180 24.38 30.35 37.57
N ARG A 181 24.03 29.80 38.72
CA ARG A 181 23.41 30.53 39.83
C ARG A 181 24.46 31.36 40.58
N ASP A 182 24.00 32.38 41.30
CA ASP A 182 24.81 33.11 42.27
C ASP A 182 24.95 32.32 43.58
N SER A 183 23.84 31.75 44.05
CA SER A 183 23.81 30.94 45.27
C SER A 183 22.61 30.00 45.31
N ILE A 184 22.71 28.92 46.09
CA ILE A 184 21.55 28.13 46.48
C ILE A 184 21.01 28.65 47.80
N VAL A 185 19.70 28.85 47.84
CA VAL A 185 18.98 29.33 49.02
C VAL A 185 18.40 28.16 49.81
N ASP A 186 17.70 27.23 49.16
CA ASP A 186 17.07 26.09 49.82
C ASP A 186 17.05 24.86 48.89
N ILE A 187 17.18 23.66 49.48
CA ILE A 187 17.06 22.38 48.76
C ILE A 187 16.19 21.44 49.59
N LYS A 188 15.12 20.96 48.96
CA LYS A 188 14.24 19.90 49.46
C LYS A 188 14.13 18.80 48.42
N ILE A 189 13.60 17.65 48.82
CA ILE A 189 13.55 16.47 47.93
C ILE A 189 12.82 16.75 46.61
N ASN A 190 11.77 17.56 46.60
CA ASN A 190 10.96 17.89 45.43
C ASN A 190 11.10 19.34 44.98
N GLN A 191 12.03 20.10 45.56
CA GLN A 191 12.13 21.53 45.31
C GLN A 191 13.56 22.06 45.49
N ILE A 192 13.94 23.01 44.65
CA ILE A 192 15.15 23.80 44.84
C ILE A 192 14.84 25.29 44.67
N ILE A 193 15.45 26.11 45.52
CA ILE A 193 15.42 27.57 45.43
C ILE A 193 16.85 28.07 45.27
N TYR A 194 17.09 28.87 44.24
CA TYR A 194 18.39 29.46 43.95
C TYR A 194 18.24 30.94 43.57
N LEU A 195 19.29 31.71 43.81
CA LEU A 195 19.41 33.11 43.40
C LEU A 195 20.25 33.18 42.13
N LYS A 196 19.78 33.95 41.16
CA LYS A 196 20.52 34.24 39.94
C LYS A 196 20.17 35.64 39.44
N ASP A 197 21.18 36.46 39.16
CA ASP A 197 21.04 37.82 38.64
C ASP A 197 20.12 38.69 39.53
N GLY A 198 20.18 38.47 40.86
CA GLY A 198 19.33 39.18 41.83
C GLY A 198 17.87 38.71 41.89
N VAL A 199 17.49 37.66 41.16
CA VAL A 199 16.14 37.09 41.14
C VAL A 199 16.15 35.68 41.76
N TYR A 200 15.21 35.42 42.64
CA TYR A 200 15.00 34.10 43.21
C TYR A 200 14.19 33.24 42.24
N TYR A 201 14.68 32.03 41.99
CA TYR A 201 14.02 31.00 41.20
C TYR A 201 13.68 29.83 42.08
N ARG A 202 12.44 29.36 41.98
CA ARG A 202 11.94 28.17 42.65
C ARG A 202 11.52 27.15 41.61
N VAL A 203 12.15 25.99 41.66
CA VAL A 203 11.81 24.84 40.85
C VAL A 203 11.14 23.83 41.76
N SER A 204 9.89 23.47 41.51
CA SER A 204 9.14 22.52 42.33
C SER A 204 8.48 21.42 41.49
N TYR A 205 8.51 20.21 42.02
CA TYR A 205 7.86 19.03 41.44
C TYR A 205 6.61 18.69 42.24
N GLU A 206 5.47 18.81 41.59
CA GLU A 206 4.14 18.64 42.19
C GLU A 206 3.23 17.91 41.19
N ASN A 207 2.57 16.84 41.65
CA ASN A 207 1.57 16.09 40.88
C ASN A 207 2.04 15.66 39.47
N GLY A 208 3.25 15.12 39.34
CA GLY A 208 3.76 14.65 38.04
C GLY A 208 4.30 15.75 37.13
N THR A 209 4.32 17.00 37.59
CA THR A 209 4.73 18.15 36.78
C THR A 209 5.85 18.94 37.47
N LEU A 210 6.85 19.35 36.70
CA LEU A 210 7.91 20.25 37.16
C LEU A 210 7.56 21.68 36.77
N TYR A 211 7.62 22.58 37.75
CA TYR A 211 7.30 24.00 37.60
C TYR A 211 8.50 24.87 37.93
N MET A 212 8.55 26.06 37.32
CA MET A 212 9.45 27.13 37.67
C MET A 212 8.66 28.39 37.99
N ALA A 213 8.97 29.03 39.11
CA ALA A 213 8.51 30.38 39.43
C ALA A 213 9.71 31.26 39.75
N ASN A 214 9.58 32.55 39.47
CA ASN A 214 10.57 33.55 39.82
C ASN A 214 9.97 34.63 40.73
N SER A 215 10.84 35.29 41.50
CA SER A 215 10.46 36.39 42.39
C SER A 215 11.67 37.27 42.73
N THR A 216 11.41 38.52 43.07
CA THR A 216 12.40 39.41 43.70
C THR A 216 12.50 39.20 45.21
N THR A 217 11.60 38.40 45.82
CA THR A 217 11.60 38.08 47.26
C THR A 217 11.49 36.58 47.50
N LEU A 218 11.89 36.13 48.70
CA LEU A 218 11.86 34.70 49.07
C LEU A 218 10.46 34.18 49.42
N THR A 219 9.49 35.06 49.62
CA THR A 219 8.19 34.71 50.20
C THR A 219 7.05 34.73 49.17
N ASP A 220 7.17 35.51 48.09
CA ASP A 220 6.10 35.69 47.11
C ASP A 220 6.55 35.27 45.71
N PHE A 221 6.59 33.95 45.47
CA PHE A 221 6.82 33.41 44.14
C PHE A 221 5.53 33.53 43.33
N GLY A 222 5.59 34.33 42.27
CA GLY A 222 4.47 34.60 41.39
C GLY A 222 4.04 33.38 40.56
N ARG A 223 3.55 33.64 39.34
CA ARG A 223 2.96 32.59 38.50
C ARG A 223 3.96 31.46 38.23
N GLN A 224 3.53 30.23 38.49
CA GLN A 224 4.28 29.03 38.14
C GLN A 224 4.17 28.75 36.63
N ASN A 225 5.33 28.61 35.99
CA ASN A 225 5.46 28.19 34.60
C ASN A 225 5.76 26.69 34.55
N ARG A 226 4.98 25.94 33.79
CA ARG A 226 5.21 24.51 33.59
C ARG A 226 6.46 24.29 32.74
N ILE A 227 7.41 23.51 33.26
CA ILE A 227 8.62 23.07 32.57
C ILE A 227 8.33 21.79 31.77
N GLY A 228 7.63 20.82 32.38
CA GLY A 228 7.27 19.56 31.73
C GLY A 228 6.70 18.53 32.70
N ASP A 229 6.21 17.42 32.15
CA ASP A 229 5.70 16.30 32.94
C ASP A 229 6.75 15.21 33.06
N TYR A 230 6.86 14.66 34.26
CA TYR A 230 7.89 13.72 34.67
C TYR A 230 7.26 12.69 35.61
N GLU A 231 7.77 11.46 35.58
CA GLU A 231 7.34 10.41 36.51
C GLU A 231 7.87 10.70 37.93
N ASN A 232 9.09 11.21 38.01
CA ASN A 232 9.72 11.56 39.26
C ASN A 232 10.80 12.63 39.06
N VAL A 233 10.85 13.62 39.94
CA VAL A 233 11.98 14.55 40.04
C VAL A 233 12.41 14.67 41.49
N ARG A 234 13.71 14.48 41.75
CA ARG A 234 14.30 14.65 43.08
C ARG A 234 15.56 15.51 43.05
N PHE A 235 15.69 16.36 44.07
CA PHE A 235 16.89 17.14 44.36
C PHE A 235 17.49 16.63 45.67
N ILE A 236 18.72 16.11 45.61
CA ILE A 236 19.39 15.49 46.75
C ILE A 236 20.69 16.24 47.01
N LYS A 237 20.84 16.76 48.23
CA LYS A 237 22.06 17.45 48.68
C LYS A 237 23.00 16.45 49.36
N ASN A 238 24.15 16.20 48.75
CA ASN A 238 25.21 15.34 49.28
C ASN A 238 26.48 16.16 49.53
N ALA A 239 26.70 16.58 50.77
CA ALA A 239 27.83 17.42 51.19
C ALA A 239 28.01 18.68 50.31
N LYS A 240 28.95 18.65 49.36
CA LYS A 240 29.26 19.74 48.41
C LYS A 240 28.69 19.49 47.00
N GLN A 241 27.74 18.58 46.86
CA GLN A 241 27.14 18.22 45.59
C GLN A 241 25.61 18.25 45.68
N LEU A 242 25.00 18.60 44.56
CA LEU A 242 23.58 18.49 44.30
C LEU A 242 23.37 17.45 43.22
N GLU A 243 22.63 16.40 43.55
CA GLU A 243 22.18 15.41 42.59
C GLU A 243 20.74 15.73 42.18
N ILE A 244 20.52 15.83 40.88
CA ILE A 244 19.22 16.06 40.26
C ILE A 244 18.84 14.78 39.53
N HIS A 245 17.82 14.10 40.05
CA HIS A 245 17.26 12.88 39.50
C HIS A 245 15.99 13.23 38.74
N ILE A 246 15.93 12.89 37.46
CA ILE A 246 14.74 13.13 36.62
C ILE A 246 14.40 11.83 35.90
N LYS A 247 13.19 11.32 36.15
CA LYS A 247 12.64 10.13 35.52
C LYS A 247 11.42 10.51 34.68
N ASN A 248 11.34 9.95 33.48
CA ASN A 248 10.20 10.10 32.59
C ASN A 248 9.66 8.72 32.22
N GLU A 249 8.36 8.57 32.07
CA GLU A 249 7.72 7.26 31.78
C GLU A 249 8.31 6.58 30.54
N LYS A 250 8.73 7.36 29.54
CA LYS A 250 9.28 6.85 28.28
C LYS A 250 10.79 6.67 28.26
N PHE A 251 11.51 7.21 29.24
CA PHE A 251 12.98 7.32 29.20
C PHE A 251 13.62 6.90 30.53
N GLN A 252 14.87 6.42 30.49
CA GLN A 252 15.57 6.04 31.71
C GLN A 252 15.80 7.25 32.66
N GLU A 253 15.91 6.96 33.95
CA GLU A 253 16.25 7.97 34.96
C GLU A 253 17.60 8.62 34.61
N LYS A 254 17.59 9.94 34.52
CA LYS A 254 18.77 10.75 34.24
C LYS A 254 19.21 11.40 35.55
N ILE A 255 20.45 11.12 35.94
CA ILE A 255 21.07 11.68 37.14
C ILE A 255 22.10 12.73 36.70
N ARG A 256 22.02 13.92 37.29
CA ARG A 256 22.95 15.04 37.06
C ARG A 256 23.54 15.46 38.37
N VAL A 257 24.87 15.52 38.45
CA VAL A 257 25.58 15.92 39.68
C VAL A 257 26.23 17.27 39.45
N ILE A 258 25.94 18.23 40.32
CA ILE A 258 26.41 19.62 40.25
C ILE A 258 27.17 19.95 41.53
N SER A 259 28.25 20.72 41.42
CA SER A 259 28.97 21.21 42.60
C SER A 259 28.20 22.37 43.28
N LEU A 260 28.03 22.24 44.59
CA LEU A 260 27.62 23.30 45.50
C LEU A 260 28.89 24.12 45.85
N ARG A 261 29.28 25.01 44.94
CA ARG A 261 30.22 26.09 45.25
C ARG A 261 29.54 27.12 46.14
#